data_AF-A0A6I0DTD1-F1
#
_entry.id   AF-A0A6I0DTD1-F1
#
_cell.length_a   1.000
_cell.length_b   1.000
_cell.length_c   1.000
_cell.angle_alpha   90.00
_cell.angle_beta   90.00
_cell.angle_gamma   90.00
#
_symmetry.space_group_name_H-M   'P 1'
#
loop_
_entity.id
_entity.type
_entity.pdbx_description
1 polymer ?
#
loop_
_entity_poly.entity_id
_entity_poly.type
_entity_poly.pdbx_seq_one_letter_code
_entity_poly.pdbx_strand_id
1 'polypeptide(L)'
;MLGTSPKNSEILSKQNLQDRNAMSDTELAADLLDDVIAYRGVREPIKSMLERAYRDLAKVNPKWTRRRVRSIFHKEASRIDNREIAEMRVVAEEKERHAAYKAETARIAQMAIAPQTNASRRYAQR
;
A
#
# COMPACT_ATOMS: atom_id res chain seq x y z
N MET A 1 32.24 -7.95 17.52
CA MET A 1 31.27 -8.77 16.78
C MET A 1 29.88 -8.48 17.36
N LEU A 2 29.14 -7.52 16.80
CA LEU A 2 27.76 -7.19 17.24
C LEU A 2 26.81 -7.66 16.14
N GLY A 3 26.25 -8.85 16.31
CA GLY A 3 25.18 -9.37 15.47
C GLY A 3 23.85 -8.74 15.88
N THR A 4 23.35 -7.80 15.08
CA THR A 4 21.97 -7.33 15.19
C THR A 4 21.05 -8.38 14.57
N SER A 5 20.25 -9.02 15.42
CA SER A 5 19.31 -10.08 15.05
C SER A 5 18.11 -9.50 14.27
N PRO A 6 17.73 -10.04 13.09
CA PRO A 6 16.60 -9.56 12.30
C PRO A 6 15.27 -10.22 12.71
N LYS A 7 15.07 -10.51 14.00
CA LYS A 7 13.91 -11.32 14.44
C LYS A 7 12.59 -10.54 14.54
N ASN A 8 12.63 -9.21 14.62
CA ASN A 8 11.42 -8.43 14.90
C ASN A 8 10.52 -8.17 13.67
N SER A 9 11.07 -8.15 12.46
CA SER A 9 10.27 -7.95 11.23
C SER A 9 9.48 -9.19 10.81
N GLU A 10 10.00 -10.39 11.10
CA GLU A 10 9.33 -11.66 10.77
C GLU A 10 8.17 -12.00 11.69
N ILE A 11 8.20 -11.53 12.95
CA ILE A 11 7.15 -11.85 13.94
C ILE A 11 5.86 -11.03 13.65
N LEU A 12 6.01 -9.77 13.25
CA LEU A 12 4.88 -8.90 12.86
C LEU A 12 4.19 -9.37 11.57
N SER A 13 4.94 -9.90 10.62
CA SER A 13 4.40 -10.40 9.35
C SER A 13 3.71 -11.75 9.50
N LYS A 14 4.22 -12.66 10.36
CA LYS A 14 3.58 -13.96 10.64
C LYS A 14 2.26 -13.84 11.41
N GLN A 15 2.15 -12.91 12.37
CA GLN A 15 0.90 -12.66 13.09
C GLN A 15 -0.17 -12.07 12.16
N ASN A 16 0.19 -11.10 11.31
CA ASN A 16 -0.75 -10.50 10.35
C ASN A 16 -1.28 -11.51 9.33
N LEU A 17 -0.44 -12.48 8.90
CA LEU A 17 -0.86 -13.59 8.04
C LEU A 17 -1.75 -14.62 8.75
N GLN A 18 -1.51 -14.89 10.04
CA GLN A 18 -2.33 -15.81 10.84
C GLN A 18 -3.70 -15.21 11.15
N ASP A 19 -3.78 -13.92 11.47
CA ASP A 19 -5.04 -13.21 11.69
C ASP A 19 -5.87 -13.16 10.40
N ARG A 20 -5.24 -12.90 9.25
CA ARG A 20 -5.91 -12.89 7.93
C ARG A 20 -6.50 -14.25 7.52
N ASN A 21 -5.96 -15.36 8.01
CA ASN A 21 -6.51 -16.70 7.75
C ASN A 21 -7.71 -17.05 8.64
N ALA A 22 -7.92 -16.33 9.75
CA ALA A 22 -9.07 -16.50 10.64
C ALA A 22 -10.21 -15.51 10.34
N MET A 23 -9.97 -14.52 9.49
CA MET A 23 -10.93 -13.49 9.09
C MET A 23 -12.00 -14.03 8.14
N SER A 24 -13.20 -13.45 8.25
CA SER A 24 -14.23 -13.66 7.23
C SER A 24 -13.78 -13.09 5.88
N ASP A 25 -14.27 -13.65 4.78
CA ASP A 25 -13.95 -13.17 3.42
C ASP A 25 -14.26 -11.67 3.25
N THR A 26 -15.29 -11.17 3.93
CA THR A 26 -15.67 -9.76 3.93
C THR A 26 -14.65 -8.88 4.65
N GLU A 27 -14.12 -9.33 5.79
CA GLU A 27 -13.07 -8.60 6.51
C GLU A 27 -11.76 -8.61 5.73
N LEU A 28 -11.36 -9.76 5.22
CA LEU A 28 -10.18 -9.90 4.38
C LEU A 28 -10.26 -8.99 3.14
N ALA A 29 -11.42 -8.94 2.49
CA ALA A 29 -11.65 -8.07 1.34
C ALA A 29 -11.56 -6.59 1.68
N ALA A 30 -12.08 -6.18 2.83
CA ALA A 30 -11.99 -4.79 3.28
C ALA A 30 -10.55 -4.39 3.60
N ASP A 31 -9.80 -5.26 4.28
CA ASP A 31 -8.40 -5.01 4.61
C ASP A 31 -7.53 -4.95 3.34
N LEU A 32 -7.75 -5.86 2.39
CA LEU A 32 -7.09 -5.80 1.08
C LEU A 32 -7.47 -4.54 0.30
N LEU A 33 -8.72 -4.06 0.43
CA LEU A 33 -9.13 -2.84 -0.22
C LEU A 33 -8.43 -1.61 0.38
N ASP A 34 -8.15 -1.61 1.69
CA ASP A 34 -7.33 -0.58 2.32
C ASP A 34 -5.89 -0.62 1.78
N ASP A 35 -5.31 -1.81 1.60
CA ASP A 35 -4.00 -1.98 0.96
C ASP A 35 -4.01 -1.45 -0.50
N VAL A 36 -5.08 -1.74 -1.26
CA VAL A 36 -5.30 -1.21 -2.61
C VAL A 36 -5.45 0.32 -2.60
N ILE A 37 -6.10 0.89 -1.59
CA ILE A 37 -6.25 2.35 -1.46
C ILE A 37 -4.88 3.02 -1.17
N ALA A 38 -4.01 2.31 -0.45
CA ALA A 38 -2.72 2.74 0.07
C ALA A 38 -2.83 3.95 1.03
N TYR A 39 -1.69 4.52 1.44
CA TYR A 39 -1.64 5.60 2.43
C TYR A 39 -2.63 6.75 2.10
N ARG A 40 -3.52 7.03 3.06
CA ARG A 40 -4.47 8.14 2.99
C ARG A 40 -3.72 9.47 3.18
N GLY A 41 -3.85 10.39 2.23
CA GLY A 41 -3.38 11.77 2.45
C GLY A 41 -4.15 12.44 3.60
N VAL A 42 -3.48 13.27 4.41
CA VAL A 42 -4.01 13.90 5.64
C VAL A 42 -5.40 14.56 5.50
N ARG A 43 -5.79 14.97 4.28
CA ARG A 43 -7.09 15.57 3.98
C ARG A 43 -7.79 14.99 2.76
N GLU A 44 -7.47 13.74 2.39
CA GLU A 44 -8.10 13.14 1.22
C GLU A 44 -9.58 12.80 1.49
N PRO A 45 -10.54 13.28 0.67
CA PRO A 45 -11.94 12.88 0.77
C PRO A 45 -12.13 11.37 0.48
N ILE A 46 -12.98 10.69 1.25
CA ILE A 46 -13.30 9.26 1.07
C ILE A 46 -13.73 8.95 -0.38
N LYS A 47 -14.47 9.86 -1.02
CA LYS A 47 -14.91 9.68 -2.40
C LYS A 47 -13.75 9.60 -3.39
N SER A 48 -12.74 10.46 -3.29
CA SER A 48 -11.61 10.43 -4.23
C SER A 48 -10.76 9.18 -4.03
N MET A 49 -10.61 8.77 -2.78
CA MET A 49 -9.94 7.55 -2.37
C MET A 49 -10.60 6.30 -2.99
N LEU A 50 -11.93 6.18 -2.88
CA LEU A 50 -12.68 5.08 -3.48
C LEU A 50 -12.69 5.12 -5.02
N GLU A 51 -12.74 6.30 -5.64
CA GLU A 51 -12.63 6.42 -7.09
C GLU A 51 -11.25 5.98 -7.60
N ARG A 52 -10.18 6.26 -6.86
CA ARG A 52 -8.83 5.78 -7.18
C ARG A 52 -8.76 4.25 -7.11
N ALA A 53 -9.23 3.67 -6.00
CA ALA A 53 -9.27 2.21 -5.85
C ALA A 53 -10.08 1.54 -6.96
N TYR A 54 -11.25 2.10 -7.29
CA TYR A 54 -12.06 1.64 -8.41
C TYR A 54 -11.29 1.69 -9.74
N ARG A 55 -10.62 2.80 -10.05
CA ARG A 55 -9.85 2.93 -11.29
C ARG A 55 -8.72 1.90 -11.39
N ASP A 56 -8.08 1.58 -10.28
CA ASP A 56 -6.99 0.61 -10.27
C ASP A 56 -7.52 -0.82 -10.43
N LEU A 57 -8.60 -1.19 -9.73
CA LEU A 57 -9.26 -2.49 -9.87
C LEU A 57 -9.88 -2.69 -11.27
N ALA A 58 -10.46 -1.63 -11.84
CA ALA A 58 -11.06 -1.66 -13.17
C ALA A 58 -10.04 -1.94 -14.29
N LYS A 59 -8.75 -1.64 -14.08
CA LYS A 59 -7.67 -1.98 -15.03
C LYS A 59 -7.43 -3.49 -15.07
N VAL A 60 -7.58 -4.18 -13.95
CA VAL A 60 -7.40 -5.63 -13.86
C VAL A 60 -8.65 -6.35 -14.37
N ASN A 61 -9.84 -5.87 -13.98
CA ASN A 61 -11.10 -6.44 -14.44
C ASN A 61 -12.19 -5.36 -14.59
N PRO A 62 -12.77 -5.18 -15.79
CA PRO A 62 -13.78 -4.15 -16.04
C PRO A 62 -15.13 -4.43 -15.37
N LYS A 63 -15.32 -5.61 -14.75
CA LYS A 63 -16.54 -5.93 -13.99
C LYS A 63 -16.63 -5.19 -12.65
N TRP A 64 -15.51 -4.65 -12.16
CA TRP A 64 -15.53 -3.82 -10.95
C TRP A 64 -16.46 -2.62 -11.17
N THR A 65 -17.21 -2.27 -10.13
CA THR A 65 -18.06 -1.07 -10.13
C THR A 65 -17.80 -0.25 -8.89
N ARG A 66 -18.04 1.07 -8.99
CA ARG A 66 -17.96 1.99 -7.84
C ARG A 66 -18.80 1.53 -6.66
N ARG A 67 -20.01 1.03 -6.94
CA ARG A 67 -20.93 0.50 -5.92
C ARG A 67 -20.32 -0.71 -5.23
N ARG A 68 -19.69 -1.63 -5.99
CA ARG A 68 -19.05 -2.82 -5.42
C ARG A 68 -17.88 -2.46 -4.50
N VAL A 69 -16.99 -1.58 -4.97
CA VAL A 69 -15.87 -1.06 -4.17
C VAL A 69 -16.37 -0.42 -2.87
N ARG A 70 -17.41 0.42 -2.94
CA ARG A 70 -18.00 1.05 -1.77
C ARG A 70 -18.63 0.03 -0.81
N SER A 71 -19.32 -0.98 -1.32
CA SER A 71 -19.94 -2.02 -0.47
C SER A 71 -18.89 -2.85 0.28
N ILE A 72 -17.75 -3.13 -0.34
CA ILE A 72 -16.64 -3.85 0.30
C ILE A 72 -15.99 -2.95 1.36
N PHE A 73 -15.74 -1.67 1.02
CA PHE A 73 -15.17 -0.70 1.95
C PHE A 73 -16.00 -0.53 3.24
N HIS A 74 -17.32 -0.48 3.11
CA HIS A 74 -18.22 -0.38 4.27
C HIS A 74 -18.54 -1.72 4.93
N LYS A 75 -17.94 -2.82 4.47
CA LYS A 75 -18.21 -4.19 4.94
C LYS A 75 -19.70 -4.58 4.80
N GLU A 76 -20.40 -3.99 3.83
CA GLU A 76 -21.81 -4.23 3.52
C GLU A 76 -22.01 -5.36 2.50
N ALA A 77 -20.92 -5.85 1.90
CA ALA A 77 -20.96 -6.95 0.94
C ALA A 77 -21.22 -8.28 1.66
N SER A 78 -22.36 -8.92 1.35
CA SER A 78 -22.76 -10.21 1.92
C SER A 78 -21.98 -11.41 1.39
N ARG A 79 -21.48 -11.31 0.15
CA ARG A 79 -20.66 -12.32 -0.50
C ARG A 79 -19.52 -11.62 -1.22
N ILE A 80 -18.32 -12.16 -1.06
CA ILE A 80 -17.13 -11.80 -1.82
C ILE A 80 -16.74 -12.99 -2.67
N ASP A 81 -16.50 -12.77 -3.96
CA ASP A 81 -16.00 -13.84 -4.81
C ASP A 81 -14.48 -13.96 -4.65
N ASN A 82 -13.96 -15.20 -4.61
CA ASN A 82 -12.52 -15.47 -4.54
C ASN A 82 -11.71 -14.76 -5.63
N ARG A 83 -12.32 -14.54 -6.79
CA ARG A 83 -11.70 -13.80 -7.89
C ARG A 83 -11.50 -12.32 -7.54
N GLU A 84 -12.45 -11.71 -6.85
CA GLU A 84 -12.32 -10.32 -6.40
C GLU A 84 -11.18 -10.18 -5.38
N ILE A 85 -11.04 -11.15 -4.47
CA ILE A 85 -9.92 -11.22 -3.51
C ILE A 85 -8.58 -11.32 -4.26
N ALA A 86 -8.49 -12.21 -5.25
CA ALA A 86 -7.28 -12.36 -6.05
C ALA A 86 -6.93 -11.06 -6.81
N GLU A 87 -7.92 -10.40 -7.40
CA GLU A 87 -7.74 -9.13 -8.12
C GLU A 87 -7.27 -8.00 -7.18
N MET A 88 -7.82 -7.91 -5.97
CA MET A 88 -7.36 -6.95 -4.96
C MET A 88 -5.92 -7.23 -4.52
N ARG A 89 -5.53 -8.50 -4.33
CA ARG A 89 -4.14 -8.88 -4.00
C ARG A 89 -3.15 -8.44 -5.07
N VAL A 90 -3.48 -8.66 -6.34
CA VAL A 90 -2.62 -8.24 -7.47
C VAL A 90 -2.37 -6.74 -7.42
N VAL A 91 -3.43 -5.93 -7.28
CA VAL A 91 -3.31 -4.47 -7.23
C VAL A 91 -2.54 -4.00 -5.99
N ALA A 92 -2.78 -4.63 -4.83
CA ALA A 92 -2.07 -4.32 -3.60
C ALA A 92 -0.56 -4.60 -3.72
N GLU A 93 -0.18 -5.76 -4.25
CA GLU A 93 1.22 -6.13 -4.48
C GLU A 93 1.91 -5.18 -5.49
N GLU A 94 1.23 -4.81 -6.58
CA GLU A 94 1.76 -3.85 -7.55
C GLU A 94 2.04 -2.49 -6.90
N LYS A 95 1.14 -2.02 -6.02
CA LYS A 95 1.32 -0.77 -5.30
C LYS A 95 2.44 -0.83 -4.29
N GLU A 96 2.57 -1.94 -3.57
CA GLU A 96 3.69 -2.16 -2.65
C GLU A 96 5.03 -2.14 -3.39
N ARG A 97 5.14 -2.85 -4.51
CA ARG A 97 6.35 -2.83 -5.37
C ARG A 97 6.68 -1.42 -5.86
N HIS A 98 5.68 -0.68 -6.31
CA HIS A 98 5.88 0.69 -6.77
C HIS A 98 6.24 1.66 -5.64
N ALA A 99 5.68 1.47 -4.44
CA ALA A 99 6.06 2.23 -3.26
C ALA A 99 7.52 1.93 -2.83
N ALA A 100 7.93 0.66 -2.85
CA ALA A 100 9.30 0.25 -2.58
C ALA A 100 10.28 0.87 -3.59
N TYR A 101 9.95 0.84 -4.89
CA TYR A 101 10.75 1.48 -5.93
C TYR A 101 10.91 2.98 -5.70
N LYS A 102 9.82 3.67 -5.32
CA LYS A 102 9.85 5.11 -4.99
C LYS A 102 10.71 5.42 -3.76
N ALA A 103 10.64 4.58 -2.72
CA ALA A 103 11.44 4.75 -1.52
C ALA A 103 12.94 4.60 -1.83
N GLU A 104 13.30 3.59 -2.64
CA GLU A 104 14.70 3.37 -3.04
C GLU A 104 15.23 4.49 -3.93
N THR A 105 14.46 4.94 -4.92
CA THR A 105 14.84 6.09 -5.75
C THR A 105 14.97 7.38 -4.94
N ALA A 106 14.07 7.62 -3.97
CA ALA A 106 14.18 8.76 -3.07
C ALA A 106 15.47 8.69 -2.21
N ARG A 107 15.83 7.51 -1.72
CA ARG A 107 17.07 7.29 -0.96
C ARG A 107 18.31 7.60 -1.80
N ILE A 108 18.37 7.08 -3.03
CA ILE A 108 19.48 7.34 -3.96
C ILE A 108 19.57 8.84 -4.28
N ALA A 109 18.44 9.50 -4.54
CA ALA A 109 18.40 10.93 -4.79
C ALA A 109 18.91 11.75 -3.60
N GLN A 110 18.50 11.40 -2.37
CA GLN A 110 18.99 12.07 -1.15
C GLN A 110 20.49 11.89 -0.96
N MET A 111 21.03 10.69 -1.22
CA MET A 111 22.48 10.43 -1.18
C MET A 111 23.25 11.25 -2.23
N ALA A 112 22.68 11.49 -3.40
CA ALA A 112 23.30 12.30 -4.45
C ALA A 112 23.26 13.82 -4.16
N ILE A 113 22.27 14.31 -3.41
CA ILE A 113 22.11 15.74 -3.07
C ILE A 113 22.97 16.15 -1.86
N ALA A 114 23.18 15.26 -0.89
CA ALA A 114 23.99 15.51 0.31
C ALA A 114 25.44 15.99 0.03
N PRO A 115 26.19 15.47 -0.95
CA PRO A 115 27.54 15.96 -1.26
C PRO A 115 27.55 17.35 -1.92
N GLN A 116 26.53 17.71 -2.70
CA GLN A 116 26.47 19.00 -3.41
C GLN A 116 26.10 20.18 -2.50
N THR A 117 25.23 19.93 -1.52
CA THR A 117 24.83 20.93 -0.52
C THR A 117 25.96 21.25 0.46
N ASN A 118 26.79 20.26 0.81
CA ASN A 118 28.00 20.47 1.63
C ASN A 118 29.11 21.24 0.91
N ALA A 119 29.31 21.00 -0.40
CA ALA A 119 30.24 21.79 -1.20
C ALA A 119 29.79 23.26 -1.30
N SER A 120 28.50 23.49 -1.57
CA SER A 120 27.94 24.84 -1.73
C SER A 120 27.98 25.69 -0.45
N ARG A 121 27.81 25.08 0.74
CA ARG A 121 27.93 25.79 2.03
C ARG A 121 29.36 26.22 2.37
N ARG A 122 30.38 25.48 1.91
CA ARG A 122 31.79 25.80 2.19
C ARG A 122 32.31 27.01 1.42
N TYR A 123 31.69 27.37 0.30
CA TYR A 123 32.09 28.53 -0.51
C TYR A 123 31.25 29.80 -0.27
N ALA A 124 30.15 29.71 0.48
CA ALA A 124 29.27 30.84 0.79
C ALA A 124 29.59 31.57 2.11
N GLN A 125 30.56 31.08 2.89
CA GLN A 125 31.08 31.77 4.08
C GLN A 125 32.43 32.44 3.75
N ARG A 126 32.38 33.63 3.16
CA ARG A 126 33.48 34.60 3.16
C ARG A 126 32.91 36.00 3.26
#